data_AF-A0A944WI27-F1
#
_entry.id   AF-A0A944WI27-F1
#
_cell.length_a   1.000
_cell.length_b   1.000
_cell.length_c   1.000
_cell.angle_alpha   90.00
_cell.angle_beta   90.00
_cell.angle_gamma   90.00
#
_symmetry.space_group_name_H-M   'P 1'
#
loop_
_entity.id
_entity.type
_entity.pdbx_description
1 polymer ?
#
loop_
_entity_poly.entity_id
_entity_poly.type
_entity_poly.pdbx_seq_one_letter_code
_entity_poly.pdbx_strand_id
1 'polypeptide(L)'
;MKFRLHSLLLLVPLLLSLGCEIFPSYLHVGQRLLNFEILLDDKIQFTGFRGVNDNMPVPQMWDVLADITFEPVDKKSITNDPRQTTLSYQGNVVIRIKHVDEELDSISTETLTLSRSETTNDWSLNQKEIDRLKHLLNQR
;
A
#
# COMPACT_ATOMS: atom_id res chain seq x y z
N MET A 1 28.69 -38.44 -36.85
CA MET A 1 27.54 -37.62 -37.30
C MET A 1 26.29 -38.03 -36.52
N LYS A 2 25.50 -37.04 -36.10
CA LYS A 2 24.18 -37.09 -35.43
C LYS A 2 24.20 -37.01 -33.89
N PHE A 3 24.21 -35.75 -33.44
CA PHE A 3 23.69 -35.29 -32.16
C PHE A 3 22.21 -35.66 -32.01
N ARG A 4 21.78 -36.08 -30.82
CA ARG A 4 20.37 -35.97 -30.41
C ARG A 4 20.26 -35.18 -29.10
N LEU A 5 20.08 -33.89 -29.31
CA LEU A 5 19.64 -32.87 -28.37
C LEU A 5 18.11 -32.98 -28.22
N HIS A 6 17.59 -33.77 -27.28
CA HIS A 6 16.16 -33.79 -26.97
C HIS A 6 15.95 -34.08 -25.48
N SER A 7 16.22 -33.10 -24.62
CA SER A 7 15.81 -33.15 -23.21
C SER A 7 15.89 -31.75 -22.60
N LEU A 8 15.10 -30.79 -23.09
CA LEU A 8 14.95 -29.50 -22.41
C LEU A 8 13.81 -28.69 -23.05
N LEU A 9 12.57 -29.17 -22.95
CA LEU A 9 11.41 -28.36 -23.40
C LEU A 9 10.08 -28.84 -22.81
N LEU A 10 10.03 -29.22 -21.53
CA LEU A 10 8.77 -29.56 -20.85
C LEU A 10 8.72 -29.12 -19.38
N LEU A 11 9.37 -28.00 -19.03
CA LEU A 11 9.39 -27.51 -17.64
C LEU A 11 9.13 -26.00 -17.51
N VAL A 12 8.35 -25.44 -18.45
CA VAL A 12 7.99 -24.01 -18.44
C VAL A 12 6.51 -23.73 -18.14
N PRO A 13 5.50 -24.62 -18.33
CA PRO A 13 4.12 -24.21 -18.05
C PRO A 13 3.72 -24.37 -16.57
N LEU A 14 4.53 -24.99 -15.71
CA LEU A 14 4.15 -25.28 -14.32
C LEU A 14 4.44 -24.15 -13.31
N LEU A 15 5.13 -23.09 -13.72
CA LEU A 15 5.46 -21.94 -12.84
C LEU A 15 4.47 -20.77 -12.96
N LEU A 16 3.49 -20.84 -13.86
CA LEU A 16 2.48 -19.79 -14.04
C LEU A 16 1.22 -19.97 -13.18
N SER A 17 1.11 -21.03 -12.37
CA SER A 17 -0.08 -21.33 -11.57
C SER A 17 0.03 -21.03 -10.08
N LEU A 18 1.12 -20.40 -9.61
CA LEU A 18 1.33 -20.09 -8.18
C LEU A 18 1.31 -18.60 -7.83
N GLY A 19 1.00 -17.73 -8.80
CA GLY A 19 0.87 -16.29 -8.58
C GLY A 19 -0.59 -15.79 -8.63
N CYS A 20 -1.54 -16.53 -8.05
CA CYS A 20 -2.85 -15.95 -7.75
C CYS A 20 -2.78 -15.51 -6.29
N GLU A 21 -2.14 -14.35 -6.07
CA GLU A 21 -2.21 -13.69 -4.78
C GLU A 21 -3.67 -13.39 -4.46
N ILE A 22 -4.04 -13.79 -3.25
CA ILE A 22 -5.37 -13.68 -2.69
C ILE A 22 -5.65 -12.19 -2.47
N PHE A 23 -6.14 -11.51 -3.50
CA PHE A 23 -6.85 -10.25 -3.33
C PHE A 23 -8.26 -10.59 -2.81
N PRO A 24 -8.76 -9.97 -1.74
CA PRO A 24 -10.14 -10.15 -1.34
C PRO A 24 -11.05 -9.52 -2.41
N SER A 25 -11.47 -10.34 -3.37
CA SER A 25 -12.30 -9.96 -4.51
C SER A 25 -13.77 -9.88 -4.08
N TYR A 26 -14.14 -8.78 -3.42
CA TYR A 26 -15.52 -8.33 -3.30
C TYR A 26 -15.61 -6.82 -3.56
N LEU A 27 -15.12 -6.37 -4.72
CA LEU A 27 -15.51 -5.06 -5.23
C LEU A 27 -16.89 -5.21 -5.86
N HIS A 28 -17.85 -4.45 -5.35
CA HIS A 28 -19.16 -4.35 -5.99
C HIS A 28 -19.03 -3.65 -7.35
N VAL A 29 -19.94 -3.95 -8.28
CA VAL A 29 -20.00 -3.25 -9.57
C VAL A 29 -20.05 -1.73 -9.34
N GLY A 30 -19.20 -0.97 -10.04
CA GLY A 30 -19.05 0.47 -9.84
C GLY A 30 -18.06 0.86 -8.74
N GLN A 31 -17.17 -0.06 -8.33
CA GLN A 31 -16.10 0.22 -7.38
C GLN A 31 -14.71 -0.04 -7.97
N ARG A 32 -13.76 0.79 -7.53
CA ARG A 32 -12.34 0.63 -7.78
C ARG A 32 -11.59 0.40 -6.48
N LEU A 33 -10.57 -0.43 -6.57
CA LEU A 33 -9.62 -0.62 -5.49
C LEU A 33 -8.54 0.44 -5.58
N LEU A 34 -8.36 1.18 -4.49
CA LEU A 34 -7.23 2.06 -4.28
C LEU A 34 -6.14 1.32 -3.53
N ASN A 35 -4.89 1.54 -3.95
CA ASN A 35 -3.68 1.15 -3.25
C ASN A 35 -3.01 2.43 -2.75
N PHE A 36 -2.85 2.53 -1.43
CA PHE A 36 -2.14 3.61 -0.76
C PHE A 36 -0.74 3.12 -0.42
N GLU A 37 0.27 3.73 -1.04
CA GLU A 37 1.67 3.40 -0.82
C GLU A 37 2.30 4.49 0.06
N ILE A 38 2.96 4.10 1.15
CA ILE A 38 3.82 4.98 1.95
C ILE A 38 5.26 4.65 1.58
N LEU A 39 5.92 5.61 0.95
CA LEU A 39 7.32 5.55 0.59
C LEU A 39 8.14 6.31 1.61
N LEU A 40 9.18 5.67 2.14
CA LEU A 40 10.19 6.28 2.98
C LEU A 40 11.53 6.19 2.24
N ASP A 41 12.17 7.34 2.00
CA ASP A 41 13.41 7.44 1.22
C ASP A 41 13.31 6.68 -0.13
N ASP A 42 12.22 6.97 -0.86
CA ASP A 42 11.88 6.40 -2.18
C ASP A 42 11.63 4.88 -2.24
N LYS A 43 11.52 4.22 -1.08
CA LYS A 43 11.16 2.81 -0.99
C LYS A 43 9.78 2.65 -0.41
N ILE A 44 8.93 1.85 -1.06
CA ILE A 44 7.63 1.47 -0.51
C ILE A 44 7.86 0.66 0.76
N GLN A 45 7.42 1.19 1.90
CA GLN A 45 7.55 0.53 3.19
C GLN A 45 6.21 0.01 3.68
N PHE A 46 5.11 0.69 3.34
CA PHE A 46 3.77 0.25 3.70
C PHE A 46 2.81 0.35 2.53
N THR A 47 1.82 -0.53 2.54
CA THR A 47 0.71 -0.55 1.59
C THR A 47 -0.61 -0.69 2.34
N GLY A 48 -1.63 0.02 1.90
CA GLY A 48 -2.99 -0.09 2.42
C GLY A 48 -4.01 -0.07 1.28
N PHE A 49 -5.13 -0.75 1.44
CA PHE A 49 -6.11 -0.91 0.36
C PHE A 49 -7.50 -0.44 0.78
N ARG A 50 -8.22 0.20 -0.15
CA ARG A 50 -9.61 0.61 0.08
C ARG A 50 -10.42 0.56 -1.21
N GLY A 51 -11.58 -0.09 -1.17
CA GLY A 51 -12.58 0.00 -2.22
C GLY A 51 -13.33 1.32 -2.13
N VAL A 52 -13.44 2.04 -3.24
CA VAL A 52 -14.23 3.28 -3.37
C VAL A 52 -15.13 3.22 -4.59
N ASN A 53 -16.12 4.11 -4.69
CA ASN A 53 -16.89 4.25 -5.92
C ASN A 53 -15.99 4.73 -7.08
N ASP A 54 -16.18 4.17 -8.27
CA ASP A 54 -15.45 4.55 -9.48
C ASP A 54 -15.54 6.04 -9.79
N ASN A 55 -16.68 6.67 -9.46
CA ASN A 55 -16.91 8.09 -9.71
C ASN A 55 -16.37 9.02 -8.61
N MET A 56 -15.75 8.49 -7.54
CA MET A 56 -15.23 9.29 -6.44
C MET A 56 -14.10 10.20 -6.93
N PRO A 57 -14.21 11.54 -6.83
CA PRO A 57 -13.14 12.45 -7.24
C PRO A 57 -11.85 12.23 -6.44
N VAL A 58 -10.69 12.43 -7.08
CA VAL A 58 -9.36 12.27 -6.45
C VAL A 58 -9.21 13.02 -5.12
N PRO A 59 -9.64 14.29 -4.98
CA PRO A 59 -9.55 14.97 -3.68
C PRO A 59 -10.32 14.27 -2.56
N GLN A 60 -11.45 13.63 -2.86
CA GLN A 60 -12.26 12.90 -1.88
C GLN A 60 -11.65 11.54 -1.52
N MET A 61 -10.78 10.97 -2.37
CA MET A 61 -10.09 9.73 -2.05
C MET A 61 -9.10 9.90 -0.89
N TRP A 62 -8.61 11.10 -0.62
CA TRP A 62 -7.82 11.39 0.58
C TRP A 62 -8.64 11.30 1.87
N ASP A 63 -9.96 11.41 1.81
CA ASP A 63 -10.82 11.27 3.00
C ASP A 63 -10.87 9.84 3.51
N VAL A 64 -10.63 8.84 2.65
CA VAL A 64 -10.66 7.43 3.06
C VAL A 64 -9.41 6.98 3.82
N LEU A 65 -8.36 7.80 3.90
CA LEU A 65 -7.14 7.50 4.69
C LEU A 65 -7.44 7.12 6.14
N ALA A 66 -8.51 7.69 6.73
CA ALA A 66 -8.92 7.39 8.10
C ALA A 66 -9.36 5.92 8.29
N ASP A 67 -9.79 5.27 7.21
CA ASP A 67 -10.30 3.90 7.23
C ASP A 67 -9.25 2.87 6.81
N ILE A 68 -8.01 3.29 6.55
CA ILE A 68 -6.97 2.44 5.98
C ILE A 68 -6.09 1.85 7.07
N THR A 69 -6.03 0.52 7.05
CA THR A 69 -4.96 -0.25 7.67
C THR A 69 -3.80 -0.37 6.69
N PHE A 70 -2.60 -0.09 7.17
CA PHE A 70 -1.34 -0.23 6.48
C PHE A 70 -0.61 -1.49 6.93
N GLU A 71 -0.14 -2.26 5.96
CA GLU A 71 0.73 -3.41 6.17
C GLU A 71 2.15 -3.08 5.71
N PRO A 72 3.19 -3.47 6.49
CA PRO A 72 4.55 -3.44 5.99
C PRO A 72 4.75 -4.34 4.78
N VAL A 73 5.42 -3.80 3.76
CA VAL A 73 5.88 -4.60 2.62
C VAL A 73 6.91 -5.64 3.06
N ASP A 74 7.84 -5.24 3.94
CA ASP A 74 8.77 -6.17 4.59
C ASP A 74 8.45 -6.29 6.09
N LYS A 75 7.83 -7.41 6.46
CA LYS A 75 7.51 -7.71 7.87
C LYS A 75 8.76 -7.85 8.77
N LYS A 76 9.96 -7.96 8.19
CA LYS A 76 11.22 -8.02 8.93
C LYS A 76 11.84 -6.64 9.18
N SER A 77 11.47 -5.62 8.40
CA SER A 77 12.06 -4.28 8.50
C SER A 77 11.45 -3.44 9.63
N ILE A 78 10.22 -3.78 10.05
CA ILE A 78 9.57 -3.17 11.21
C ILE A 78 9.93 -3.97 12.45
N THR A 79 10.34 -3.25 13.51
CA THR A 79 10.54 -3.84 14.83
C THR A 79 9.27 -4.59 15.23
N ASN A 80 9.36 -5.92 15.27
CA ASN A 80 8.30 -6.81 15.73
C ASN A 80 8.09 -6.72 17.25
N ASP A 81 8.45 -5.61 17.89
CA ASP A 81 8.19 -5.40 19.30
C ASP A 81 6.67 -5.26 19.49
N PRO A 82 6.00 -6.23 20.14
CA PRO A 82 4.58 -6.17 20.40
C PRO A 82 4.21 -5.06 21.41
N ARG A 83 5.19 -4.34 21.96
CA ARG A 83 4.98 -3.13 22.77
C ARG A 83 5.09 -1.83 21.97
N GLN A 84 5.65 -1.87 20.76
CA GLN A 84 5.76 -0.67 19.94
C GLN A 84 4.42 -0.29 19.33
N THR A 85 3.75 0.69 19.93
CA THR A 85 2.44 1.18 19.47
C THR A 85 2.54 2.35 18.50
N THR A 86 3.74 2.89 18.27
CA THR A 86 3.97 4.05 17.40
C THR A 86 5.23 3.87 16.56
N LEU A 87 5.13 4.23 15.28
CA LEU A 87 6.26 4.39 14.36
C LEU A 87 6.29 5.84 13.90
N SER A 88 7.37 6.54 14.20
CA SER A 88 7.59 7.91 13.75
C SER A 88 8.79 7.96 12.83
N TYR A 89 8.56 8.51 11.65
CA TYR A 89 9.57 8.71 10.62
C TYR A 89 9.81 10.20 10.42
N GLN A 90 11.09 10.54 10.21
CA GLN A 90 11.56 11.87 9.84
C GLN A 90 12.46 11.72 8.62
N GLY A 91 12.22 12.50 7.57
CA GLY A 91 12.91 12.37 6.28
C GLY A 91 11.95 12.57 5.11
N ASN A 92 12.31 12.06 3.93
CA ASN A 92 11.44 12.17 2.76
C ASN A 92 10.35 11.10 2.81
N VAL A 93 9.12 11.50 3.15
CA VAL A 93 7.95 10.63 3.14
C VAL A 93 7.03 11.03 2.00
N VAL A 94 6.65 10.06 1.18
CA VAL A 94 5.65 10.25 0.13
C VAL A 94 4.50 9.29 0.34
N ILE A 95 3.27 9.81 0.35
CA ILE A 95 2.06 9.00 0.34
C ILE A 95 1.46 9.10 -1.06
N ARG A 96 1.18 7.97 -1.70
CA ARG A 96 0.65 7.90 -3.07
C ARG A 96 -0.66 7.14 -3.07
N ILE A 97 -1.61 7.62 -3.86
CA ILE A 97 -2.85 6.92 -4.18
C ILE A 97 -2.70 6.34 -5.58
N LYS A 98 -2.88 5.04 -5.70
CA LYS A 98 -2.85 4.32 -6.98
C LYS A 98 -4.15 3.58 -7.24
N HIS A 99 -4.47 3.43 -8.51
CA HIS A 99 -5.41 2.42 -8.97
C HIS A 99 -4.70 1.54 -9.98
N VAL A 100 -4.59 0.24 -9.67
CA VAL A 100 -3.72 -0.68 -10.42
C VAL A 100 -2.28 -0.10 -10.43
N ASP A 101 -1.73 0.17 -11.60
CA ASP A 101 -0.38 0.72 -11.77
C ASP A 101 -0.36 2.24 -12.00
N GLU A 102 -1.53 2.88 -12.05
CA GLU A 102 -1.66 4.33 -12.28
C GLU A 102 -1.59 5.10 -10.96
N GLU A 103 -0.65 6.03 -10.84
CA GLU A 103 -0.64 7.03 -9.77
C GLU A 103 -1.73 8.08 -10.04
N LEU A 104 -2.70 8.13 -9.14
CA LEU A 104 -3.81 9.08 -9.21
C LEU A 104 -3.46 10.40 -8.52
N ASP A 105 -2.75 10.32 -7.39
CA ASP A 105 -2.26 11.49 -6.68
C ASP A 105 -1.16 11.14 -5.68
N SER A 106 -0.42 12.15 -5.23
CA SER A 106 0.58 12.00 -4.20
C SER A 106 0.82 13.27 -3.38
N ILE A 107 1.33 13.07 -2.17
CA ILE A 107 1.77 14.13 -1.27
C ILE A 107 3.11 13.77 -0.65
N SER A 108 4.00 14.76 -0.58
CA SER A 108 5.29 14.66 0.10
C SER A 108 5.24 15.37 1.44
N THR A 109 5.92 14.82 2.44
CA THR A 109 5.99 15.39 3.79
C THR A 109 7.28 14.98 4.49
N GLU A 110 7.73 15.77 5.46
CA GLU A 110 9.01 15.55 6.15
C GLU A 110 8.90 14.59 7.33
N THR A 111 7.68 14.31 7.79
CA THR A 111 7.43 13.47 8.96
C THR A 111 6.19 12.63 8.73
N LEU A 112 6.17 11.43 9.28
CA LEU A 112 4.96 10.61 9.34
C LEU A 112 4.91 9.84 10.65
N THR A 113 3.74 9.77 11.27
CA THR A 113 3.52 8.91 12.44
C THR A 113 2.38 7.94 12.19
N LEU A 114 2.71 6.64 12.26
CA LEU A 114 1.75 5.54 12.27
C LEU A 114 1.53 5.06 13.71
N SER A 115 0.30 4.68 14.01
CA SER A 115 -0.09 4.11 15.30
C SER A 115 -0.59 2.70 15.09
N ARG A 116 -0.25 1.80 16.00
CA ARG A 116 -0.71 0.42 15.99
C ARG A 116 -1.93 0.27 16.88
N SER A 117 -2.98 -0.34 16.34
CA SER A 117 -4.17 -0.72 17.09
C SER A 117 -3.83 -1.79 18.13
N GLU A 118 -4.23 -1.60 19.39
CA GLU A 118 -4.06 -2.60 20.45
C GLU A 118 -4.97 -3.82 20.26
N THR A 119 -6.09 -3.66 19.54
CA THR A 119 -7.09 -4.71 19.36
C THR A 119 -6.85 -5.55 18.10
N THR A 120 -6.44 -4.90 17.01
CA THR A 120 -6.24 -5.57 15.72
C THR A 120 -4.78 -5.74 15.33
N ASN A 121 -3.86 -5.07 16.04
CA ASN A 121 -2.41 -5.05 15.73
C ASN A 121 -2.06 -4.43 14.36
N ASP A 122 -3.01 -3.69 13.78
CA ASP A 122 -2.90 -3.01 12.49
C ASP A 122 -2.27 -1.62 12.61
N TRP A 123 -1.50 -1.20 11.62
CA TRP A 123 -0.97 0.16 11.56
C TRP A 123 -1.95 1.10 10.84
N SER A 124 -2.17 2.29 11.38
CA SER A 124 -2.99 3.32 10.74
C SER A 124 -2.44 4.72 11.01
N LEU A 125 -2.90 5.69 10.24
CA LEU A 125 -2.66 7.10 10.54
C LEU A 125 -3.65 7.56 11.59
N ASN A 126 -3.18 8.26 12.62
CA ASN A 126 -4.08 8.90 13.57
C ASN A 126 -4.73 10.16 12.96
N GLN A 127 -5.81 10.62 13.57
CA GLN A 127 -6.57 11.76 13.06
C GLN A 127 -5.72 13.04 12.91
N LYS A 128 -4.82 13.30 13.85
CA LYS A 128 -3.93 14.46 13.80
C LYS A 128 -3.04 14.43 12.56
N GLU A 129 -2.52 13.26 12.21
CA GLU A 129 -1.67 13.07 11.04
C GLU A 129 -2.46 13.23 9.74
N ILE A 130 -3.68 12.69 9.72
CA ILE A 130 -4.61 12.85 8.58
C ILE A 130 -4.96 14.33 8.36
N ASP A 131 -5.32 15.06 9.41
CA ASP A 131 -5.66 16.48 9.31
C ASP A 131 -4.48 17.31 8.81
N ARG A 132 -3.25 16.98 9.26
CA ARG A 132 -2.01 17.60 8.80
C ARG A 132 -1.78 17.36 7.31
N LEU A 133 -1.95 16.12 6.85
CA LEU A 133 -1.82 15.78 5.42
C LEU A 133 -2.89 16.48 4.57
N LYS A 134 -4.14 16.54 5.04
CA LYS A 134 -5.22 17.29 4.38
C LYS A 134 -4.92 18.78 4.28
N HIS A 135 -4.32 19.36 5.32
CA HIS A 135 -3.91 20.77 5.29
C HIS A 135 -2.85 21.02 4.21
N LEU A 136 -1.85 20.14 4.09
CA LEU A 136 -0.82 20.21 3.06
C LEU A 136 -1.40 20.02 1.64
N LEU A 137 -2.36 19.11 1.46
CA LEU A 137 -3.05 18.92 0.18
C LEU A 137 -3.77 20.19 -0.29
N ASN A 138 -4.39 20.93 0.64
CA ASN A 138 -5.08 22.18 0.33
C ASN A 138 -4.14 23.35 0.01
N GLN A 139 -2.83 23.20 0.22
CA GLN A 139 -1.81 24.22 -0.06
C GLN A 139 -1.09 24.02 -1.39
N ARG A 140 -1.35 22.90 -2.08
CA ARG A 140 -0.79 22.57 -3.39
C ARG A 140 -1.48 23.36 -4.51
#